data_AF-A0A7C5NV69-F1
#
_entry.id   AF-A0A7C5NV69-F1
#
_cell.length_a   1.000
_cell.length_b   1.000
_cell.length_c   1.000
_cell.angle_alpha   90.00
_cell.angle_beta   90.00
_cell.angle_gamma   90.00
#
_symmetry.space_group_name_H-M   'P 1'
#
loop_
_entity.id
_entity.type
_entity.pdbx_description
1 polymer ?
#
loop_
_entity_poly.entity_id
_entity_poly.type
_entity_poly.pdbx_seq_one_letter_code
_entity_poly.pdbx_strand_id
1 'polypeptide(L)'
;MKNTITLSLVSFILIGCGSTSSSSSSSSDIYSSTGKAGSMARFAISGDYLYTINSREMNVLDIKDASKPKKIAKIHVPFDVQTLFAYKDNLYVGSDSGMYVYDKTTPTQPTRVAELSHAQSCDPVVISDDIAYITLNTGSNCWNNRTGVNRLEIVDVSTPDTPKFIKAVDMWEPTGLGVDGENLFICDGDSGLKVYDINKTDNNSTVEVTIDLKETLGEINCYDVIAHNHNLIISNNEDIRQFNYSSFPMEEEGRIK
;
A
#
# COMPACT_ATOMS: atom_id res chain seq x y z
N MET A 1 32.56 16.07 81.15
CA MET A 1 32.72 17.05 80.05
C MET A 1 31.71 16.66 78.97
N LYS A 2 30.47 17.17 79.02
CA LYS A 2 29.99 18.31 78.21
C LYS A 2 30.25 18.14 76.71
N ASN A 3 29.26 17.68 75.94
CA ASN A 3 28.51 18.51 74.99
C ASN A 3 27.55 17.66 74.14
N THR A 4 26.25 17.83 74.40
CA THR A 4 25.13 17.45 73.54
C THR A 4 25.07 18.38 72.33
N ILE A 5 25.04 17.82 71.12
CA ILE A 5 24.80 18.55 69.86
C ILE A 5 23.36 18.25 69.41
N THR A 6 22.50 19.26 69.49
CA THR A 6 21.16 19.30 68.90
C THR A 6 21.27 19.66 67.42
N LEU A 7 20.71 18.81 66.55
CA LEU A 7 20.59 19.05 65.12
C LEU A 7 19.14 19.48 64.81
N SER A 8 18.96 20.76 64.47
CA SER A 8 17.66 21.34 64.11
C SER A 8 17.23 20.92 62.70
N LEU A 9 16.02 20.37 62.62
CA LEU A 9 15.28 20.06 61.40
C LEU A 9 14.68 21.36 60.84
N VAL A 10 15.07 21.78 59.63
CA VAL A 10 14.43 22.90 58.92
C VAL A 10 13.48 22.32 57.88
N SER A 11 12.18 22.43 58.16
CA SER A 11 11.08 22.12 57.25
C SER A 11 10.82 23.34 56.36
N PHE A 12 10.98 23.20 55.04
CA PHE A 12 10.55 24.20 54.08
C PHE A 12 9.19 23.79 53.51
N ILE A 13 8.15 24.49 53.96
CA ILE A 13 6.80 24.46 53.40
C ILE A 13 6.75 25.50 52.28
N LEU A 14 6.49 25.07 51.05
CA LEU A 14 6.01 25.95 49.98
C LEU A 14 4.66 25.43 49.49
N ILE A 15 3.62 26.16 49.87
CA ILE A 15 2.25 26.03 49.38
C ILE A 15 2.19 26.79 48.04
N GLY A 16 1.94 26.06 46.95
CA GLY A 16 1.53 26.63 45.67
C GLY A 16 0.21 25.98 45.27
N CYS A 17 -0.88 26.75 45.34
CA CYS A 17 -2.21 26.34 44.92
C CYS A 17 -2.46 26.94 43.52
N GLY A 18 -2.66 26.10 42.51
CA GLY A 18 -2.97 26.52 41.15
C GLY A 18 -3.67 25.40 40.40
N SER A 19 -5.00 25.49 40.35
CA SER A 19 -5.93 24.85 39.39
C SER A 19 -5.48 23.56 38.70
N THR A 20 -5.99 22.42 39.19
CA THR A 20 -6.04 21.15 38.47
C THR A 20 -6.95 21.27 37.25
N SER A 21 -6.40 21.66 36.10
CA SER A 21 -6.97 21.29 34.82
C SER A 21 -6.64 19.82 34.60
N SER A 22 -7.61 18.94 34.86
CA SER A 22 -7.61 17.59 34.33
C SER A 22 -7.63 17.69 32.81
N SER A 23 -6.45 17.75 32.20
CA SER A 23 -6.30 17.43 30.80
C SER A 23 -6.63 15.94 30.70
N SER A 24 -7.89 15.66 30.37
CA SER A 24 -8.24 14.43 29.69
C SER A 24 -7.33 14.37 28.48
N SER A 25 -6.22 13.63 28.61
CA SER A 25 -5.55 13.07 27.44
C SER A 25 -6.63 12.23 26.78
N SER A 26 -7.30 12.82 25.79
CA SER A 26 -7.95 12.06 24.75
C SER A 26 -6.94 11.00 24.37
N SER A 27 -7.25 9.75 24.72
CA SER A 27 -6.59 8.58 24.17
C SER A 27 -6.68 8.78 22.67
N SER A 28 -5.64 9.36 22.08
CA SER A 28 -5.43 9.30 20.65
C SER A 28 -5.45 7.82 20.37
N ASP A 29 -6.52 7.38 19.72
CA ASP A 29 -6.69 6.02 19.28
C ASP A 29 -5.38 5.64 18.59
N ILE A 30 -4.59 4.79 19.27
CA ILE A 30 -3.53 4.04 18.61
C ILE A 30 -4.30 3.09 17.72
N TYR A 31 -4.79 3.58 16.59
CA TYR A 31 -4.88 2.76 15.41
C TYR A 31 -3.46 2.25 15.23
N SER A 32 -3.27 0.98 15.59
CA SER A 32 -2.12 0.18 15.19
C SER A 32 -1.92 0.46 13.70
N SER A 33 -1.01 1.36 13.37
CA SER A 33 -0.65 1.65 11.99
C SER A 33 -0.14 0.34 11.42
N THR A 34 -0.92 -0.25 10.52
CA THR A 34 -0.49 -1.43 9.80
C THR A 34 0.57 -1.00 8.79
N GLY A 35 1.51 -1.89 8.48
CA GLY A 35 2.51 -1.60 7.46
C GLY A 35 1.87 -1.36 6.09
N LYS A 36 2.54 -0.59 5.23
CA LYS A 36 2.18 -0.45 3.82
C LYS A 36 2.66 -1.69 3.06
N ALA A 37 1.74 -2.35 2.36
CA ALA A 37 2.07 -3.49 1.51
C ALA A 37 2.64 -3.03 0.16
N GLY A 38 3.54 -3.83 -0.43
CA GLY A 38 3.98 -3.66 -1.82
C GLY A 38 2.93 -4.10 -2.83
N SER A 39 3.16 -3.81 -4.11
CA SER A 39 2.18 -4.09 -5.17
C SER A 39 1.94 -5.58 -5.43
N MET A 40 2.92 -6.43 -5.09
CA MET A 40 2.81 -7.89 -5.25
C MET A 40 2.15 -8.59 -4.05
N ALA A 41 1.59 -7.84 -3.11
CA ALA A 41 1.04 -8.41 -1.89
C ALA A 41 -0.09 -9.40 -2.17
N ARG A 42 -0.04 -10.53 -1.46
CA ARG A 42 -1.08 -11.58 -1.49
C ARG A 42 -1.94 -11.60 -0.23
N PHE A 43 -1.84 -10.54 0.57
CA PHE A 43 -2.59 -10.37 1.78
C PHE A 43 -2.77 -8.89 2.07
N ALA A 44 -3.85 -8.55 2.77
CA ALA A 44 -4.14 -7.19 3.19
C ALA A 44 -4.82 -7.20 4.55
N ILE A 45 -4.49 -6.23 5.38
CA ILE A 45 -5.16 -6.01 6.66
C ILE A 45 -6.19 -4.90 6.49
N SER A 46 -7.39 -5.10 7.04
CA SER A 46 -8.40 -4.05 7.15
C SER A 46 -9.15 -4.20 8.45
N GLY A 47 -8.91 -3.27 9.39
CA GLY A 47 -9.41 -3.36 10.76
C GLY A 47 -8.88 -4.62 11.45
N ASP A 48 -9.78 -5.36 12.12
CA ASP A 48 -9.48 -6.59 12.86
C ASP A 48 -9.35 -7.83 11.95
N TYR A 49 -9.24 -7.67 10.63
CA TYR A 49 -9.25 -8.78 9.67
C TYR A 49 -8.03 -8.78 8.76
N LEU A 50 -7.45 -9.97 8.57
CA LEU A 50 -6.45 -10.28 7.56
C LEU A 50 -7.10 -11.08 6.43
N TYR A 51 -7.03 -10.54 5.24
CA TYR A 51 -7.44 -11.20 4.00
C TYR A 51 -6.20 -11.77 3.34
N THR A 52 -6.25 -13.01 2.89
CA THR A 52 -5.15 -13.67 2.16
C THR A 52 -5.70 -14.37 0.93
N ILE A 53 -4.90 -14.45 -0.14
CA ILE A 53 -5.28 -15.10 -1.39
C ILE A 53 -4.30 -16.20 -1.75
N ASN A 54 -4.83 -17.35 -2.16
CA ASN A 54 -4.10 -18.36 -2.93
C ASN A 54 -4.65 -18.36 -4.37
N SER A 55 -4.36 -19.38 -5.19
CA SER A 55 -4.76 -19.36 -6.60
C SER A 55 -6.27 -19.21 -6.82
N ARG A 56 -7.13 -19.82 -6.00
CA ARG A 56 -8.60 -19.86 -6.23
C ARG A 56 -9.43 -19.67 -4.96
N GLU A 57 -8.81 -19.17 -3.91
CA GLU A 57 -9.46 -18.95 -2.62
C GLU A 57 -8.98 -17.65 -1.98
N MET A 58 -9.92 -16.93 -1.39
CA MET A 58 -9.66 -15.86 -0.42
C MET A 58 -9.97 -16.40 0.97
N ASN A 59 -9.03 -16.29 1.90
CA ASN A 59 -9.24 -16.65 3.31
C ASN A 59 -9.34 -15.38 4.14
N VAL A 60 -10.29 -15.37 5.08
CA VAL A 60 -10.45 -14.29 6.06
C VAL A 60 -10.05 -14.81 7.43
N LEU A 61 -9.15 -14.09 8.08
CA LEU A 61 -8.72 -14.36 9.44
C LEU A 61 -9.13 -13.19 10.34
N ASP A 62 -9.74 -13.51 11.49
CA ASP A 62 -9.86 -12.60 12.62
C ASP A 62 -8.47 -12.47 13.27
N ILE A 63 -7.98 -11.24 13.36
CA ILE A 63 -6.69 -10.87 13.95
C ILE A 63 -6.84 -9.90 15.13
N LYS A 64 -8.03 -9.81 15.74
CA LYS A 64 -8.27 -8.98 16.92
C LYS A 64 -7.33 -9.31 18.09
N ASP A 65 -7.01 -10.60 18.24
CA ASP A 65 -5.86 -11.04 19.03
C ASP A 65 -4.73 -11.43 18.07
N ALA A 66 -3.80 -10.50 17.85
CA ALA A 66 -2.66 -10.68 16.94
C ALA A 66 -1.76 -11.87 17.33
N SER A 67 -1.79 -12.31 18.59
CA SER A 67 -1.04 -13.49 19.04
C SER A 67 -1.73 -14.82 18.69
N LYS A 68 -3.02 -14.77 18.33
CA LYS A 68 -3.88 -15.94 18.07
C LYS A 68 -4.84 -15.68 16.90
N PRO A 69 -4.32 -15.49 15.67
CA PRO A 69 -5.15 -15.30 14.48
C PRO A 69 -6.05 -16.53 14.24
N LYS A 70 -7.31 -16.28 13.86
CA LYS A 70 -8.30 -17.35 13.62
C LYS A 70 -8.85 -17.24 12.22
N LYS A 71 -8.70 -18.28 11.41
CA LYS A 71 -9.39 -18.37 10.12
C LYS A 71 -10.89 -18.54 10.34
N ILE A 72 -11.68 -17.59 9.86
CA ILE A 72 -13.14 -17.53 10.08
C ILE A 72 -13.95 -17.71 8.79
N ALA A 73 -13.35 -17.47 7.63
CA ALA A 73 -14.02 -17.69 6.35
C ALA A 73 -13.05 -18.17 5.26
N LYS A 74 -13.64 -18.80 4.26
CA LYS A 74 -13.02 -19.18 2.99
C LYS A 74 -14.02 -18.88 1.88
N ILE A 75 -13.61 -18.05 0.93
CA ILE A 75 -14.41 -17.64 -0.22
C ILE A 75 -13.75 -18.22 -1.47
N HIS A 76 -14.54 -18.89 -2.31
CA HIS A 76 -14.05 -19.37 -3.60
C HIS A 76 -13.93 -18.20 -4.57
N VAL A 77 -12.82 -18.16 -5.30
CA VAL A 77 -12.54 -17.18 -6.34
C VAL A 77 -12.39 -17.95 -7.67
N PRO A 78 -13.27 -17.74 -8.66
CA PRO A 78 -13.38 -18.60 -9.84
C PRO A 78 -12.30 -18.34 -10.91
N PHE A 79 -11.24 -17.62 -10.58
CA PHE A 79 -10.14 -17.21 -11.46
C PHE A 79 -8.81 -17.31 -10.72
N ASP A 80 -7.70 -17.26 -11.46
CA ASP A 80 -6.36 -17.37 -10.87
C ASP A 80 -5.91 -16.01 -10.30
N VAL A 81 -5.78 -15.96 -8.98
CA VAL A 81 -5.48 -14.73 -8.24
C VAL A 81 -3.98 -14.50 -8.09
N GLN A 82 -3.55 -13.26 -8.33
CA GLN A 82 -2.15 -12.85 -8.25
C GLN A 82 -1.89 -11.91 -7.08
N THR A 83 -2.67 -10.83 -6.92
CA THR A 83 -2.44 -9.76 -5.93
C THR A 83 -3.72 -9.37 -5.20
N LEU A 84 -3.57 -8.75 -4.03
CA LEU A 84 -4.65 -8.30 -3.17
C LEU A 84 -4.30 -6.95 -2.53
N PHE A 85 -5.14 -5.96 -2.78
CA PHE A 85 -5.02 -4.63 -2.20
C PHE A 85 -6.32 -4.26 -1.47
N ALA A 86 -6.23 -3.81 -0.21
CA ALA A 86 -7.38 -3.31 0.54
C ALA A 86 -7.44 -1.79 0.47
N TYR A 87 -8.59 -1.25 0.11
CA TYR A 87 -8.81 0.20 0.08
C TYR A 87 -10.28 0.53 0.43
N LYS A 88 -10.48 1.47 1.37
CA LYS A 88 -11.79 1.83 1.95
C LYS A 88 -12.59 0.59 2.34
N ASP A 89 -13.78 0.38 1.78
CA ASP A 89 -14.68 -0.77 2.02
C ASP A 89 -14.56 -1.86 0.94
N ASN A 90 -13.51 -1.84 0.12
CA ASN A 90 -13.31 -2.81 -0.96
C ASN A 90 -11.96 -3.55 -0.88
N LEU A 91 -11.91 -4.72 -1.52
CA LEU A 91 -10.70 -5.45 -1.85
C LEU A 91 -10.56 -5.47 -3.37
N TYR A 92 -9.39 -5.14 -3.86
CA TYR A 92 -9.03 -5.16 -5.27
C TYR A 92 -8.10 -6.34 -5.48
N VAL A 93 -8.52 -7.23 -6.36
CA VAL A 93 -7.92 -8.54 -6.57
C VAL A 93 -7.40 -8.57 -8.00
N GLY A 94 -6.08 -8.52 -8.16
CA GLY A 94 -5.43 -8.63 -9.45
C GLY A 94 -5.39 -10.09 -9.93
N SER A 95 -5.61 -10.28 -11.22
CA SER A 95 -5.64 -11.58 -11.89
C SER A 95 -4.92 -11.48 -13.23
N ASP A 96 -4.61 -12.63 -13.81
CA ASP A 96 -3.99 -12.66 -15.13
C ASP A 96 -4.84 -12.02 -16.24
N SER A 97 -6.15 -11.85 -16.07
CA SER A 97 -7.08 -11.36 -17.10
C SER A 97 -7.88 -10.11 -16.70
N GLY A 98 -7.72 -9.63 -15.47
CA GLY A 98 -8.52 -8.52 -14.98
C GLY A 98 -8.30 -8.20 -13.52
N MET A 99 -8.75 -7.00 -13.15
CA MET A 99 -8.92 -6.58 -11.77
C MET A 99 -10.36 -6.87 -11.33
N TYR A 100 -10.52 -7.53 -10.18
CA TYR A 100 -11.81 -7.83 -9.58
C TYR A 100 -12.01 -7.04 -8.30
N VAL A 101 -13.20 -6.49 -8.11
CA VAL A 101 -13.54 -5.70 -6.91
C VAL A 101 -14.49 -6.49 -6.04
N TYR A 102 -14.14 -6.64 -4.77
CA TYR A 102 -14.97 -7.24 -3.74
C TYR A 102 -15.35 -6.19 -2.70
N ASP A 103 -16.65 -6.01 -2.48
CA ASP A 103 -17.17 -5.30 -1.32
C ASP A 103 -16.85 -6.11 -0.06
N LYS A 104 -16.30 -5.45 0.97
CA LYS A 104 -16.00 -6.04 2.28
C LYS A 104 -16.70 -5.31 3.43
N THR A 105 -17.85 -4.68 3.18
CA THR A 105 -18.69 -4.07 4.23
C THR A 105 -19.14 -5.08 5.27
N THR A 106 -19.29 -6.34 4.86
CA THR A 106 -19.33 -7.51 5.75
C THR A 106 -17.96 -8.20 5.74
N PRO A 107 -17.06 -7.94 6.70
CA PRO A 107 -15.66 -8.38 6.64
C PRO A 107 -15.46 -9.89 6.52
N THR A 108 -16.40 -10.67 7.07
CA THR A 108 -16.35 -12.13 7.07
C THR A 108 -16.91 -12.75 5.79
N GLN A 109 -17.56 -11.95 4.94
CA GLN A 109 -18.17 -12.37 3.68
C GLN A 109 -17.98 -11.31 2.58
N PRO A 110 -16.74 -11.06 2.12
CA PRO A 110 -16.52 -10.27 0.92
C PRO A 110 -17.30 -10.82 -0.29
N THR A 111 -17.92 -9.92 -1.06
CA THR A 111 -18.71 -10.26 -2.25
C THR A 111 -18.21 -9.52 -3.47
N ARG A 112 -18.08 -10.21 -4.61
CA ARG A 112 -17.64 -9.59 -5.85
C ARG A 112 -18.71 -8.62 -6.37
N VAL A 113 -18.33 -7.37 -6.59
CA VAL A 113 -19.21 -6.31 -7.10
C VAL A 113 -18.86 -5.86 -8.52
N ALA A 114 -17.59 -5.99 -8.93
CA ALA A 114 -17.17 -5.62 -10.28
C ALA A 114 -16.02 -6.48 -10.81
N GLU A 115 -15.82 -6.33 -12.12
CA GLU A 115 -14.71 -6.86 -12.89
C GLU A 115 -14.32 -5.83 -13.95
N LEU A 116 -13.03 -5.56 -14.08
CA LEU A 116 -12.45 -4.82 -15.20
C LEU A 116 -11.45 -5.75 -15.90
N SER A 117 -11.83 -6.23 -17.08
CA SER A 117 -10.99 -7.11 -17.88
C SER A 117 -9.92 -6.32 -18.63
N HIS A 118 -8.72 -6.89 -18.73
CA HIS A 118 -7.62 -6.35 -19.53
C HIS A 118 -6.90 -7.46 -20.31
N ALA A 119 -5.84 -7.11 -21.02
CA ALA A 119 -5.02 -8.08 -21.73
C ALA A 119 -4.36 -9.06 -20.75
N GLN A 120 -4.15 -10.30 -21.18
CA GLN A 120 -3.62 -11.32 -20.29
C GLN A 120 -2.16 -11.00 -19.89
N SER A 121 -1.86 -10.77 -18.61
CA SER A 121 -0.54 -10.30 -18.12
C SER A 121 -0.40 -10.49 -16.60
N CYS A 122 0.81 -10.34 -16.03
CA CYS A 122 0.95 -10.15 -14.59
C CYS A 122 0.26 -8.83 -14.18
N ASP A 123 -0.48 -8.81 -13.08
CA ASP A 123 -1.29 -7.67 -12.65
C ASP A 123 -1.08 -7.31 -11.15
N PRO A 124 0.01 -6.60 -10.81
CA PRO A 124 0.09 -5.84 -9.58
C PRO A 124 -0.85 -4.62 -9.59
N VAL A 125 -1.66 -4.51 -8.55
CA VAL A 125 -2.66 -3.43 -8.40
C VAL A 125 -2.36 -2.62 -7.14
N VAL A 126 -2.23 -1.30 -7.29
CA VAL A 126 -2.14 -0.35 -6.17
C VAL A 126 -3.22 0.72 -6.33
N ILE A 127 -3.93 1.01 -5.24
CA ILE A 127 -4.97 2.04 -5.23
C ILE A 127 -4.53 3.22 -4.36
N SER A 128 -4.69 4.43 -4.89
CA SER A 128 -4.49 5.69 -4.16
C SER A 128 -5.48 6.73 -4.66
N ASP A 129 -6.10 7.46 -3.73
CA ASP A 129 -7.10 8.50 -4.01
C ASP A 129 -8.14 8.09 -5.07
N ASP A 130 -8.78 6.95 -4.88
CA ASP A 130 -9.81 6.40 -5.78
C ASP A 130 -9.33 6.09 -7.21
N ILE A 131 -8.02 6.05 -7.44
CA ILE A 131 -7.40 5.62 -8.69
C ILE A 131 -6.65 4.32 -8.48
N ALA A 132 -6.95 3.32 -9.30
CA ALA A 132 -6.15 2.11 -9.41
C ALA A 132 -5.08 2.27 -10.49
N TYR A 133 -3.86 1.90 -10.12
CA TYR A 133 -2.69 1.80 -10.98
C TYR A 133 -2.36 0.32 -11.13
N ILE A 134 -2.30 -0.13 -12.38
CA ILE A 134 -2.20 -1.54 -12.74
C ILE A 134 -1.04 -1.67 -13.71
N THR A 135 0.00 -2.42 -13.34
CA THR A 135 1.09 -2.74 -14.28
C THR A 135 0.81 -4.06 -14.96
N LEU A 136 0.70 -4.06 -16.28
CA LEU A 136 0.63 -5.27 -17.08
C LEU A 136 2.03 -5.65 -17.57
N ASN A 137 2.45 -6.88 -17.26
CA ASN A 137 3.74 -7.42 -17.65
C ASN A 137 3.61 -8.72 -18.46
N THR A 138 4.36 -8.82 -19.57
CA THR A 138 4.52 -10.04 -20.36
C THR A 138 5.65 -10.96 -19.91
N GLY A 139 6.33 -10.59 -18.83
CA GLY A 139 7.46 -11.29 -18.25
C GLY A 139 7.14 -12.75 -17.90
N SER A 140 8.17 -13.58 -17.99
CA SER A 140 8.07 -15.05 -17.95
C SER A 140 7.59 -15.69 -16.64
N ASN A 141 7.23 -14.90 -15.62
CA ASN A 141 7.02 -15.36 -14.24
C ASN A 141 5.56 -15.54 -13.82
N CYS A 142 4.57 -14.97 -14.53
CA CYS A 142 3.15 -15.15 -14.18
C CYS A 142 2.35 -15.94 -15.20
N TRP A 143 2.82 -16.00 -16.46
CA TRP A 143 2.13 -16.73 -17.51
C TRP A 143 3.08 -17.14 -18.65
N ASN A 144 2.80 -18.30 -19.27
CA ASN A 144 3.64 -18.90 -20.31
C ASN A 144 3.29 -18.45 -21.75
N ASN A 145 2.50 -17.38 -21.92
CA ASN A 145 2.06 -16.91 -23.24
C ASN A 145 2.48 -15.46 -23.50
N ARG A 146 3.20 -15.24 -24.61
CA ARG A 146 3.80 -13.96 -25.02
C ARG A 146 2.82 -13.01 -25.73
N THR A 147 1.52 -13.19 -25.58
CA THR A 147 0.49 -12.36 -26.24
C THR A 147 -0.01 -11.19 -25.37
N GLY A 148 0.59 -10.98 -24.20
CA GLY A 148 0.23 -9.86 -23.32
C GLY A 148 0.76 -8.51 -23.82
N VAL A 149 0.62 -7.49 -22.99
CA VAL A 149 1.08 -6.12 -23.26
C VAL A 149 1.88 -5.60 -22.08
N ASN A 150 2.85 -4.73 -22.34
CA ASN A 150 3.62 -4.04 -21.30
C ASN A 150 3.12 -2.60 -21.17
N ARG A 151 2.35 -2.32 -20.14
CA ARG A 151 1.78 -0.99 -19.92
C ARG A 151 1.38 -0.76 -18.47
N LEU A 152 1.29 0.50 -18.08
CA LEU A 152 0.52 0.93 -16.92
C LEU A 152 -0.91 1.24 -17.38
N GLU A 153 -1.91 0.68 -16.71
CA GLU A 153 -3.30 1.10 -16.81
C GLU A 153 -3.68 1.95 -15.60
N ILE A 154 -4.47 2.99 -15.85
CA ILE A 154 -5.00 3.88 -14.83
C ILE A 154 -6.52 3.82 -14.90
N VAL A 155 -7.14 3.54 -13.76
CA VAL A 155 -8.58 3.25 -13.66
C VAL A 155 -9.17 4.07 -12.52
N ASP A 156 -10.28 4.76 -12.78
CA ASP A 156 -11.12 5.37 -11.76
C ASP A 156 -11.94 4.29 -11.04
N VAL A 157 -11.74 4.17 -9.73
CA VAL A 157 -12.44 3.23 -8.84
C VAL A 157 -13.24 3.96 -7.74
N SER A 158 -13.55 5.25 -7.95
CA SER A 158 -14.41 6.04 -7.06
C SER A 158 -15.80 5.44 -6.88
N THR A 159 -16.30 4.74 -7.91
CA THR A 159 -17.49 3.89 -7.84
C THR A 159 -17.07 2.41 -7.98
N PRO A 160 -16.93 1.66 -6.87
CA PRO A 160 -16.32 0.32 -6.87
C PRO A 160 -17.04 -0.74 -7.71
N ASP A 161 -18.36 -0.62 -7.88
CA ASP A 161 -19.17 -1.54 -8.68
C ASP A 161 -19.09 -1.25 -10.20
N THR A 162 -18.53 -0.10 -10.57
CA THR A 162 -18.47 0.39 -11.95
C THR A 162 -17.12 1.07 -12.22
N PRO A 163 -15.99 0.34 -12.12
CA PRO A 163 -14.66 0.89 -12.39
C PRO A 163 -14.56 1.37 -13.84
N LYS A 164 -13.87 2.50 -14.07
CA LYS A 164 -13.75 3.12 -15.39
C LYS A 164 -12.29 3.24 -15.79
N PHE A 165 -11.93 2.59 -16.90
CA PHE A 165 -10.62 2.79 -17.52
C PHE A 165 -10.44 4.25 -17.95
N ILE A 166 -9.35 4.88 -17.51
CA ILE A 166 -9.00 6.25 -17.88
C ILE A 166 -8.05 6.22 -19.08
N LYS A 167 -6.89 5.58 -18.93
CA LYS A 167 -5.86 5.50 -19.97
C LYS A 167 -4.86 4.38 -19.71
N ALA A 168 -4.06 4.11 -20.74
CA ALA A 168 -2.87 3.27 -20.63
C ALA A 168 -1.62 4.06 -21.06
N VAL A 169 -0.48 3.70 -20.48
CA VAL A 169 0.84 4.27 -20.79
C VAL A 169 1.78 3.12 -21.09
N ASP A 170 2.43 3.16 -22.25
CA ASP A 170 3.36 2.11 -22.67
C ASP A 170 4.58 2.06 -21.73
N MET A 171 4.98 0.84 -21.39
CA MET A 171 6.04 0.53 -20.42
C MET A 171 6.96 -0.57 -20.96
N TRP A 172 8.11 -0.77 -20.33
CA TRP A 172 9.08 -1.81 -20.64
C TRP A 172 9.07 -2.90 -19.55
N GLU A 173 8.22 -3.92 -19.74
CA GLU A 173 8.09 -5.06 -18.80
C GLU A 173 7.93 -4.65 -17.31
N PRO A 174 6.92 -3.84 -16.96
CA PRO A 174 6.81 -3.27 -15.62
C PRO A 174 6.50 -4.34 -14.57
N THR A 175 7.28 -4.45 -13.50
CA THR A 175 7.20 -5.55 -12.53
C THR A 175 6.45 -5.20 -11.26
N GLY A 176 6.64 -4.00 -10.74
CA GLY A 176 6.05 -3.56 -9.47
C GLY A 176 5.93 -2.06 -9.39
N LEU A 177 5.10 -1.60 -8.47
CA LEU A 177 4.74 -0.20 -8.35
C LEU A 177 4.43 0.22 -6.92
N GLY A 178 4.52 1.52 -6.66
CA GLY A 178 4.18 2.11 -5.37
C GLY A 178 3.60 3.50 -5.57
N VAL A 179 2.66 3.89 -4.72
CA VAL A 179 2.07 5.23 -4.75
C VAL A 179 2.08 5.83 -3.36
N ASP A 180 2.59 7.05 -3.25
CA ASP A 180 2.55 7.86 -2.04
C ASP A 180 2.24 9.32 -2.39
N GLY A 181 1.04 9.76 -2.00
CA GLY A 181 0.50 11.06 -2.41
C GLY A 181 0.45 11.19 -3.94
N GLU A 182 1.14 12.20 -4.46
CA GLU A 182 1.24 12.52 -5.88
C GLU A 182 2.42 11.81 -6.57
N ASN A 183 3.17 10.94 -5.89
CA ASN A 183 4.31 10.25 -6.49
C ASN A 183 3.94 8.80 -6.83
N LEU A 184 4.14 8.42 -8.09
CA LEU A 184 4.01 7.05 -8.61
C LEU A 184 5.39 6.51 -8.98
N PHE A 185 5.75 5.38 -8.39
CA PHE A 185 7.01 4.68 -8.59
C PHE A 185 6.74 3.40 -9.38
N ILE A 186 7.48 3.15 -10.45
CA ILE A 186 7.30 1.98 -11.31
C ILE A 186 8.65 1.34 -11.60
N CYS A 187 8.78 0.06 -11.27
CA CYS A 187 9.86 -0.79 -11.76
C CYS A 187 9.59 -1.15 -13.22
N ASP A 188 10.26 -0.45 -14.14
CA ASP A 188 9.98 -0.51 -15.57
C ASP A 188 11.00 -1.38 -16.33
N GLY A 189 11.21 -2.61 -15.83
CA GLY A 189 12.14 -3.59 -16.40
C GLY A 189 13.54 -3.03 -16.62
N ASP A 190 14.12 -3.27 -17.81
CA ASP A 190 15.43 -2.73 -18.19
C ASP A 190 15.50 -1.20 -18.29
N SER A 191 14.36 -0.49 -18.28
CA SER A 191 14.36 0.98 -18.19
C SER A 191 14.62 1.49 -16.78
N GLY A 192 14.69 0.59 -15.80
CA GLY A 192 14.98 0.88 -14.40
C GLY A 192 13.77 1.40 -13.62
N LEU A 193 14.02 2.08 -12.50
CA LEU A 193 12.97 2.71 -11.71
C LEU A 193 12.57 4.06 -12.33
N LYS A 194 11.29 4.24 -12.65
CA LYS A 194 10.71 5.52 -13.06
C LYS A 194 9.84 6.10 -11.95
N VAL A 195 9.94 7.42 -11.76
CA VAL A 195 9.10 8.19 -10.85
C VAL A 195 8.28 9.19 -11.65
N TYR A 196 6.98 9.23 -11.38
CA TYR A 196 6.04 10.12 -12.02
C TYR A 196 5.35 11.01 -10.99
N ASP A 197 5.11 12.27 -11.35
CA ASP A 197 4.13 13.12 -10.67
C ASP A 197 2.73 12.77 -11.19
N ILE A 198 1.78 12.57 -10.29
CA ILE A 198 0.37 12.28 -10.55
C ILE A 198 -0.41 13.58 -10.38
N ASN A 199 -1.12 14.00 -11.42
CA ASN A 199 -2.09 15.09 -11.34
C ASN A 199 -3.49 14.55 -11.61
N LYS A 200 -4.36 14.60 -10.61
CA LYS A 200 -5.78 14.21 -10.73
C LYS A 200 -6.67 15.45 -10.72
N THR A 201 -7.59 15.53 -11.67
CA THR A 201 -8.62 16.57 -11.73
C THR A 201 -10.01 15.92 -11.78
N ASP A 202 -10.92 16.39 -10.94
CA ASP A 202 -12.33 16.00 -10.96
C ASP A 202 -13.16 17.12 -11.60
N ASN A 203 -13.75 16.83 -12.76
CA ASN A 203 -14.57 17.76 -13.52
C ASN A 203 -16.06 17.41 -13.44
N ASN A 204 -16.60 17.17 -12.23
CA ASN A 204 -18.04 17.03 -11.94
C ASN A 204 -18.78 15.99 -12.82
N SER A 205 -18.07 15.01 -13.37
CA SER A 205 -18.60 13.87 -14.16
C SER A 205 -17.46 13.00 -14.73
N THR A 206 -16.29 13.58 -14.95
CA THR A 206 -15.12 12.90 -15.50
C THR A 206 -13.93 13.10 -14.58
N VAL A 207 -13.26 11.99 -14.25
CA VAL A 207 -11.97 11.99 -13.57
C VAL A 207 -10.88 11.96 -14.64
N GLU A 208 -10.01 12.96 -14.62
CA GLU A 208 -8.82 13.02 -15.47
C GLU A 208 -7.58 12.80 -14.63
N VAL A 209 -6.66 11.97 -15.13
CA VAL A 209 -5.37 11.71 -14.48
C VAL A 209 -4.25 11.89 -15.51
N THR A 210 -3.34 12.83 -15.26
CA THR A 210 -2.06 12.93 -15.96
C THR A 210 -0.95 12.37 -15.09
N ILE A 211 0.07 11.82 -15.75
CA ILE A 211 1.31 11.42 -15.09
C ILE A 211 2.45 12.03 -15.88
N ASP A 212 3.39 12.64 -15.19
CA ASP A 212 4.51 13.36 -15.78
C ASP A 212 5.81 12.77 -15.25
N LEU A 213 6.70 12.32 -16.14
CA LEU A 213 7.95 11.68 -15.73
C LEU A 213 8.82 12.70 -15.00
N LYS A 214 9.16 12.37 -13.76
CA LYS A 214 9.90 13.22 -12.84
C LYS A 214 11.37 12.82 -12.73
N GLU A 215 11.63 11.53 -12.59
CA GLU A 215 12.98 10.97 -12.45
C GLU A 215 13.07 9.56 -13.03
N THR A 216 14.24 9.20 -13.55
CA THR A 216 14.56 7.84 -13.99
C THR A 216 15.89 7.41 -13.38
N LEU A 217 15.87 6.28 -12.67
CA LEU A 217 17.06 5.62 -12.14
C LEU A 217 17.30 4.33 -12.95
N GLY A 218 17.94 4.48 -14.11
CA GLY A 218 18.12 3.40 -15.09
C GLY A 218 19.00 2.23 -14.63
N GLU A 219 19.80 2.41 -13.59
CA GLU A 219 20.65 1.36 -13.03
C GLU A 219 19.93 0.46 -12.01
N ILE A 220 18.66 0.76 -11.69
CA ILE A 220 17.87 0.03 -10.71
C ILE A 220 16.99 -1.01 -11.40
N ASN A 221 17.46 -2.26 -11.45
CA ASN A 221 16.63 -3.39 -11.86
C ASN A 221 15.76 -3.84 -10.67
N CYS A 222 14.59 -3.24 -10.47
CA CYS A 222 13.73 -3.56 -9.34
C CYS A 222 12.59 -4.51 -9.68
N TYR A 223 12.13 -5.24 -8.67
CA TYR A 223 10.97 -6.13 -8.76
C TYR A 223 9.72 -5.50 -8.18
N ASP A 224 9.82 -4.97 -6.96
CA ASP A 224 8.71 -4.30 -6.28
C ASP A 224 9.25 -3.14 -5.46
N VAL A 225 8.38 -2.16 -5.24
CA VAL A 225 8.67 -0.97 -4.45
C VAL A 225 7.57 -0.72 -3.42
N ILE A 226 7.97 -0.21 -2.26
CA ILE A 226 7.04 0.23 -1.22
C ILE A 226 7.36 1.70 -0.95
N ALA A 227 6.46 2.58 -1.35
CA ALA A 227 6.53 4.01 -1.08
C ALA A 227 5.64 4.36 0.10
N HIS A 228 6.21 4.96 1.13
CA HIS A 228 5.45 5.47 2.27
C HIS A 228 6.20 6.57 3.01
N ASN A 229 5.56 7.72 3.23
CA ASN A 229 6.05 8.83 4.05
C ASN A 229 7.47 9.28 3.66
N HIS A 230 7.68 9.57 2.37
CA HIS A 230 8.99 9.98 1.83
C HIS A 230 10.10 8.93 1.92
N ASN A 231 9.76 7.68 2.24
CA ASN A 231 10.68 6.56 2.24
C ASN A 231 10.29 5.52 1.19
N LEU A 232 11.20 5.23 0.29
CA LEU A 232 11.03 4.25 -0.77
C LEU A 232 11.91 3.05 -0.49
N ILE A 233 11.29 1.89 -0.28
CA ILE A 233 11.98 0.61 -0.22
C ILE A 233 11.91 -0.01 -1.61
N ILE A 234 13.06 -0.37 -2.15
CA ILE A 234 13.18 -1.03 -3.45
C ILE A 234 13.69 -2.44 -3.21
N SER A 235 12.98 -3.44 -3.71
CA SER A 235 13.44 -4.82 -3.74
C SER A 235 13.99 -5.17 -5.12
N ASN A 236 15.13 -5.85 -5.17
CA ASN A 236 15.66 -6.45 -6.40
C ASN A 236 16.26 -7.83 -6.10
N ASN A 237 16.95 -8.44 -7.09
CA ASN A 237 17.57 -9.76 -6.94
C ASN A 237 18.74 -9.80 -5.94
N GLU A 238 19.42 -8.68 -5.73
CA GLU A 238 20.74 -8.62 -5.11
C GLU A 238 20.72 -7.89 -3.77
N ASP A 239 19.83 -6.92 -3.60
CA ASP A 239 19.71 -6.11 -2.40
C ASP A 239 18.28 -5.53 -2.22
N ILE A 240 18.07 -5.02 -1.01
CA ILE A 240 16.98 -4.11 -0.67
C ILE A 240 17.60 -2.73 -0.47
N ARG A 241 17.13 -1.74 -1.21
CA ARG A 241 17.63 -0.35 -1.14
C ARG A 241 16.58 0.56 -0.54
N GLN A 242 17.03 1.58 0.17
CA GLN A 242 16.18 2.57 0.80
C GLN A 242 16.53 3.94 0.25
N PHE A 243 15.52 4.69 -0.19
CA PHE A 243 15.66 6.04 -0.73
C PHE A 243 14.76 7.03 0.01
N ASN A 244 15.26 8.25 0.18
CA ASN A 244 14.50 9.41 0.59
C ASN A 244 13.99 10.17 -0.63
N TYR A 245 12.69 10.38 -0.71
CA TYR A 245 12.06 11.17 -1.78
C TYR A 245 11.35 12.43 -1.26
N SER A 246 11.84 13.01 -0.17
CA SER A 246 11.37 14.32 0.30
C SER A 246 11.72 15.44 -0.69
N SER A 247 12.73 15.21 -1.53
CA SER A 247 13.15 16.07 -2.64
C SER A 247 13.64 15.22 -3.80
N PHE A 248 13.72 15.83 -4.99
CA PHE A 248 14.21 15.19 -6.21
C PHE A 248 15.49 15.91 -6.70
N PRO A 249 16.54 15.19 -7.17
CA PRO A 249 16.61 13.74 -7.27
C PRO A 249 16.59 13.04 -5.90
N MET A 250 16.04 11.83 -5.85
CA MET A 250 15.96 11.06 -4.62
C MET A 250 17.37 10.73 -4.08
N GLU A 251 17.50 10.62 -2.76
CA GLU A 251 18.77 10.28 -2.09
C GLU A 251 18.73 8.83 -1.59
N GLU A 252 19.74 8.01 -1.93
CA GLU A 252 19.87 6.67 -1.35
C GLU A 252 20.36 6.77 0.10
N GLU A 253 19.56 6.28 1.06
CA GLU A 253 19.89 6.28 2.49
C GLU A 253 20.70 5.04 2.88
N GLY A 254 20.51 3.92 2.17
CA GLY A 254 21.23 2.69 2.45
C GLY A 254 20.75 1.48 1.65
N ARG A 255 21.46 0.36 1.80
CA ARG A 255 21.11 -0.92 1.21
C ARG A 255 21.48 -2.11 2.09
N ILE A 256 20.73 -3.19 1.95
CA ILE A 256 20.94 -4.48 2.61
C ILE A 256 21.16 -5.53 1.52
N LYS A 257 22.33 -6.17 1.52
CA LYS A 257 22.65 -7.31 0.64
C LYS A 257 22.28 -8.63 1.28
#